data_AF-A0A934ALB1-F1
#
_entry.id   AF-A0A934ALB1-F1
#
_cell.length_a   1.000
_cell.length_b   1.000
_cell.length_c   1.000
_cell.angle_alpha   90.00
_cell.angle_beta   90.00
_cell.angle_gamma   90.00
#
_symmetry.space_group_name_H-M   'P 1'
#
loop_
_entity.id
_entity.type
_entity.pdbx_description
1 polymer ?
#
loop_
_entity_poly.entity_id
_entity_poly.type
_entity_poly.pdbx_seq_one_letter_code
_entity_poly.pdbx_strand_id
1 'polypeptide(L)'
;MRLVRIGTVRNAIKTRRDVGMVGGPSVVEVLPKYVAAVGGLRPGAHVWVLCWLHRTDRSVLRVVPRKISSALAERGVFATRSPDRPNPVSLTCARLLSTAGRRLSFDQLDVIDGTPVLDLKLYSPGVDCVPNALRPDYARKYALMPDASLKVMLGTVARRRCGRASRGARAAAELALRYIRASGLAPDGRSARLATNLRPDGVEALHGLFSVPASEGIRRVCDRARPWLKVTVGKKSWTVSLVSAPRPLSP
;
A
#
# COMPACT_ATOMS: atom_id res chain seq x y z
N MET A 1 -30.77 5.79 0.66
CA MET A 1 -29.77 6.51 -0.16
C MET A 1 -29.64 5.81 -1.50
N ARG A 2 -29.70 6.54 -2.62
CA ARG A 2 -29.45 6.01 -3.98
C ARG A 2 -28.12 6.55 -4.48
N LEU A 3 -27.17 5.66 -4.78
CA LEU A 3 -25.87 6.05 -5.32
C LEU A 3 -25.94 6.23 -6.84
N VAL A 4 -25.13 7.15 -7.34
CA VAL A 4 -25.02 7.44 -8.78
C VAL A 4 -23.66 6.96 -9.27
N ARG A 5 -23.66 6.18 -10.34
CA ARG A 5 -22.43 5.77 -11.05
C ARG A 5 -21.89 6.96 -11.86
N ILE A 6 -20.62 7.30 -11.66
CA ILE A 6 -19.94 8.38 -12.40
C ILE A 6 -18.99 7.89 -13.48
N GLY A 7 -18.60 6.63 -13.42
CA GLY A 7 -17.72 6.01 -14.40
C GLY A 7 -17.67 4.50 -14.27
N THR A 8 -16.78 3.89 -15.05
CA THR A 8 -16.55 2.44 -15.04
C THR A 8 -15.05 2.17 -15.08
N VAL A 9 -14.59 1.22 -14.28
CA VAL A 9 -13.21 0.72 -14.35
C VAL A 9 -13.04 -0.21 -15.55
N ARG A 10 -11.96 -0.03 -16.30
CA ARG A 10 -11.48 -0.91 -17.37
C ARG A 10 -10.11 -1.47 -17.05
N ASN A 11 -9.99 -2.79 -17.02
CA ASN A 11 -8.71 -3.48 -16.82
C ASN A 11 -8.74 -4.95 -17.27
N ALA A 12 -7.61 -5.65 -17.10
CA ALA A 12 -7.46 -7.06 -17.43
C ALA A 12 -8.01 -8.02 -16.37
N ILE A 13 -8.38 -7.55 -15.17
CA ILE A 13 -8.77 -8.39 -14.04
C ILE A 13 -10.26 -8.73 -14.16
N LYS A 14 -10.60 -9.94 -14.63
CA LYS A 14 -12.00 -10.29 -14.92
C LYS A 14 -12.76 -10.91 -13.74
N THR A 15 -12.07 -11.57 -12.81
CA THR A 15 -12.71 -12.23 -11.67
C THR A 15 -12.17 -11.75 -10.33
N ARG A 16 -12.98 -11.92 -9.27
CA ARG A 16 -12.58 -11.57 -7.88
C ARG A 16 -11.37 -12.34 -7.38
N ARG A 17 -11.16 -13.55 -7.91
CA ARG A 17 -10.03 -14.42 -7.55
C ARG A 17 -8.73 -13.84 -8.09
N ASP A 18 -8.78 -13.23 -9.27
CA ASP A 18 -7.62 -12.64 -9.96
C ASP A 18 -7.23 -11.26 -9.41
N VAL A 19 -8.05 -10.66 -8.54
CA VAL A 19 -7.68 -9.43 -7.83
C VAL A 19 -6.55 -9.75 -6.86
N GLY A 20 -5.33 -9.45 -7.30
CA GLY A 20 -4.13 -9.52 -6.48
C GLY A 20 -4.14 -8.53 -5.32
N MET A 21 -3.20 -8.68 -4.39
CA MET A 21 -3.15 -7.89 -3.15
C MET A 21 -3.02 -6.37 -3.37
N VAL A 22 -2.50 -5.97 -4.52
CA VAL A 22 -2.21 -4.58 -4.88
C VAL A 22 -3.06 -4.08 -6.04
N GLY A 23 -3.90 -4.94 -6.63
CA GLY A 23 -4.62 -4.65 -7.85
C GLY A 23 -3.72 -4.65 -9.09
N GLY A 24 -4.16 -3.96 -10.14
CA GLY A 24 -3.40 -3.82 -11.39
C GLY A 24 -3.75 -2.54 -12.15
N PRO A 25 -2.96 -2.20 -13.18
CA PRO A 25 -3.17 -1.02 -14.01
C PRO A 25 -4.61 -0.95 -14.50
N SER A 26 -5.22 0.22 -14.37
CA SER A 26 -6.64 0.38 -14.62
C SER A 26 -6.95 1.75 -15.21
N VAL A 27 -7.96 1.82 -16.07
CA VAL A 27 -8.50 3.08 -16.59
C VAL A 27 -9.88 3.31 -16.00
N VAL A 28 -10.13 4.49 -15.45
CA VAL A 28 -11.49 4.95 -15.16
C VAL A 28 -12.03 5.67 -16.40
N GLU A 29 -13.08 5.12 -16.98
CA GLU A 29 -13.88 5.76 -18.01
C GLU A 29 -15.01 6.56 -17.36
N VAL A 30 -14.84 7.87 -17.25
CA VAL A 30 -15.86 8.80 -16.74
C VAL A 30 -17.01 8.92 -17.74
N LEU A 31 -18.25 8.90 -17.24
CA LEU A 31 -19.43 9.07 -18.09
C LEU A 31 -19.45 10.48 -18.72
N PRO A 32 -19.94 10.64 -19.95
CA PRO A 32 -19.93 11.92 -20.67
C PRO A 32 -20.41 13.10 -19.85
N LYS A 33 -21.54 12.96 -19.14
CA LYS A 33 -22.13 14.01 -18.32
C LYS A 33 -21.26 14.51 -17.16
N TYR A 34 -20.19 13.80 -16.80
CA TYR A 34 -19.29 14.17 -15.70
C TYR A 34 -17.89 14.54 -16.18
N VAL A 35 -17.66 14.66 -17.49
CA VAL A 35 -16.31 14.96 -18.03
C VAL A 35 -15.77 16.29 -17.51
N ALA A 36 -16.63 17.30 -17.34
CA ALA A 36 -16.22 18.60 -16.82
C ALA A 36 -15.61 18.52 -15.41
N ALA A 37 -16.04 17.55 -14.59
CA ALA A 37 -15.53 17.35 -13.23
C ALA A 37 -14.10 16.77 -13.17
N VAL A 38 -13.54 16.35 -14.32
CA VAL A 38 -12.14 15.91 -14.43
C VAL A 38 -11.17 17.10 -14.43
N GLY A 39 -11.65 18.31 -14.74
CA GLY A 39 -10.83 19.51 -14.83
C GLY A 39 -9.96 19.74 -13.59
N GLY A 40 -8.68 20.05 -13.80
CA GLY A 40 -7.72 20.31 -12.72
C GLY A 40 -6.96 19.09 -12.20
N LEU A 41 -7.39 17.86 -12.51
CA LEU A 41 -6.60 16.67 -12.21
C LEU A 41 -5.33 16.62 -13.07
N ARG A 42 -4.17 16.40 -12.44
CA ARG A 42 -2.87 16.36 -13.12
C ARG A 42 -2.19 14.99 -12.94
N PRO A 43 -1.54 14.45 -13.99
CA PRO A 43 -0.66 13.30 -13.86
C PRO A 43 0.34 13.47 -12.71
N GLY A 44 0.56 12.40 -11.94
CA GLY A 44 1.40 12.41 -10.74
C GLY A 44 0.62 12.65 -9.43
N ALA A 45 -0.59 13.20 -9.50
CA ALA A 45 -1.46 13.30 -8.33
C ALA A 45 -1.87 11.90 -7.83
N HIS A 46 -2.17 11.82 -6.53
CA HIS A 46 -2.85 10.66 -5.96
C HIS A 46 -4.34 10.98 -5.80
N VAL A 47 -5.19 10.00 -6.06
CA VAL A 47 -6.64 10.16 -6.05
C VAL A 47 -7.24 8.98 -5.27
N TRP A 48 -8.15 9.29 -4.35
CA TRP A 48 -9.08 8.32 -3.80
C TRP A 48 -10.10 7.95 -4.86
N VAL A 49 -10.07 6.69 -5.29
CA VAL A 49 -11.04 6.10 -6.20
C VAL A 49 -12.00 5.25 -5.37
N LEU A 50 -13.27 5.67 -5.34
CA LEU A 50 -14.33 4.93 -4.66
C LEU A 50 -15.14 4.17 -5.71
N CYS A 51 -15.24 2.86 -5.52
CA CYS A 51 -15.98 1.99 -6.43
C CYS A 51 -17.06 1.19 -5.68
N TRP A 52 -18.11 0.80 -6.40
CA TRP A 52 -19.11 -0.14 -5.92
C TRP A 52 -18.74 -1.56 -6.33
N LEU A 53 -18.39 -2.41 -5.36
CA LEU A 53 -18.00 -3.80 -5.61
C LEU A 53 -19.24 -4.66 -5.88
N HIS A 54 -19.78 -4.51 -7.09
CA HIS A 54 -21.04 -5.07 -7.56
C HIS A 54 -21.16 -6.60 -7.57
N ARG A 55 -20.07 -7.36 -7.31
CA ARG A 55 -20.06 -8.83 -7.26
C ARG A 55 -19.76 -9.38 -5.86
N THR A 56 -20.28 -8.75 -4.82
CA THR A 56 -20.00 -9.09 -3.42
C THR A 56 -21.26 -9.52 -2.68
N ASP A 57 -21.08 -10.30 -1.62
CA ASP A 57 -22.16 -10.65 -0.71
C ASP A 57 -22.31 -9.54 0.35
N ARG A 58 -23.50 -8.94 0.38
CA ARG A 58 -23.81 -7.81 1.26
C ARG A 58 -24.36 -8.25 2.61
N SER A 59 -24.73 -9.53 2.76
CA SER A 59 -25.24 -10.10 4.00
C SER A 59 -24.12 -10.48 4.98
N VAL A 60 -22.88 -10.60 4.49
CA VAL A 60 -21.71 -11.00 5.29
C VAL A 60 -21.37 -9.94 6.33
N LEU A 61 -21.38 -10.34 7.60
CA LEU A 61 -21.00 -9.50 8.74
C LEU A 61 -19.66 -9.90 9.37
N ARG A 62 -19.18 -11.12 9.12
CA ARG A 62 -17.94 -11.67 9.68
C ARG A 62 -17.19 -12.47 8.62
N VAL A 63 -15.86 -12.40 8.66
CA VAL A 63 -14.98 -12.98 7.64
C VAL A 63 -13.69 -13.55 8.24
N VAL A 64 -13.22 -14.64 7.65
CA VAL A 64 -11.83 -15.09 7.77
C VAL A 64 -11.06 -14.55 6.56
N PRO A 65 -9.92 -13.86 6.73
CA PRO A 65 -9.10 -13.37 5.61
C PRO A 65 -8.40 -14.49 4.80
N ARG A 66 -9.18 -15.35 4.15
CA ARG A 66 -8.73 -16.60 3.50
C ARG A 66 -7.70 -16.38 2.38
N LYS A 67 -7.65 -15.19 1.76
CA LYS A 67 -6.56 -14.83 0.81
C LYS A 67 -5.17 -14.83 1.44
N ILE A 68 -5.08 -14.79 2.77
CA ILE A 68 -3.82 -14.85 3.51
C ILE A 68 -3.63 -16.24 4.10
N SER A 69 -4.58 -16.69 4.92
CA SER A 69 -4.59 -18.03 5.50
C SER A 69 -5.95 -18.32 6.11
N SER A 70 -6.39 -19.57 6.00
CA SER A 70 -7.59 -20.09 6.70
C SER A 70 -7.37 -20.21 8.21
N ALA A 71 -6.13 -20.22 8.70
CA ALA A 71 -5.80 -20.33 10.12
C ALA A 71 -5.89 -18.99 10.88
N LEU A 72 -6.32 -17.91 10.22
CA LEU A 72 -6.57 -16.62 10.86
C LEU A 72 -7.93 -16.62 11.57
N ALA A 73 -7.99 -15.92 12.70
CA ALA A 73 -9.24 -15.72 13.41
C ALA A 73 -10.26 -14.96 12.56
N GLU A 74 -11.52 -15.35 12.69
CA GLU A 74 -12.65 -14.62 12.11
C GLU A 74 -12.79 -13.24 12.77
N ARG A 75 -13.16 -12.23 11.99
CA ARG A 75 -13.36 -10.85 12.46
C ARG A 75 -14.59 -10.25 11.81
N GLY A 76 -15.23 -9.30 12.48
CA GLY A 76 -16.30 -8.50 11.87
C GLY A 76 -15.81 -7.74 10.64
N VAL A 77 -16.63 -7.59 9.60
CA VAL A 77 -16.24 -6.96 8.33
C VAL A 77 -15.73 -5.53 8.49
N PHE A 78 -16.21 -4.80 9.50
CA PHE A 78 -15.76 -3.43 9.82
C PHE A 78 -14.36 -3.37 10.45
N ALA A 79 -13.89 -4.45 11.06
CA ALA A 79 -12.49 -4.59 11.51
C ALA A 79 -11.56 -5.05 10.37
N THR A 80 -12.05 -5.11 9.13
CA THR A 80 -11.31 -5.59 7.96
C THR A 80 -11.54 -4.73 6.72
N ARG A 81 -10.83 -5.09 5.65
CA ARG A 81 -11.00 -4.53 4.30
C ARG A 81 -11.67 -5.52 3.35
N SER A 82 -12.46 -6.47 3.88
CA SER A 82 -13.20 -7.44 3.07
C SER A 82 -14.13 -6.75 2.07
N PRO A 83 -14.23 -7.22 0.81
CA PRO A 83 -15.16 -6.68 -0.16
C PRO A 83 -16.62 -7.06 0.15
N ASP A 84 -16.85 -8.20 0.79
CA ASP A 84 -18.18 -8.64 1.26
C ASP A 84 -18.51 -7.88 2.55
N ARG A 85 -19.52 -7.00 2.48
CA ARG A 85 -19.98 -6.08 3.55
C ARG A 85 -21.31 -5.41 3.15
N PRO A 86 -22.09 -4.85 4.09
CA PRO A 86 -23.41 -4.27 3.80
C PRO A 86 -23.43 -3.21 2.69
N ASN A 87 -22.44 -2.31 2.72
CA ASN A 87 -22.19 -1.30 1.69
C ASN A 87 -20.81 -1.55 1.07
N PRO A 88 -20.73 -2.30 -0.05
CA PRO A 88 -19.49 -2.78 -0.63
C PRO A 88 -18.76 -1.67 -1.42
N VAL A 89 -18.38 -0.61 -0.72
CA VAL A 89 -17.63 0.51 -1.25
C VAL A 89 -16.14 0.23 -1.07
N SER A 90 -15.40 0.15 -2.17
CA SER A 90 -13.94 0.14 -2.12
C SER A 90 -13.40 1.55 -1.93
N LEU A 91 -12.20 1.63 -1.36
CA LEU A 91 -11.47 2.88 -1.20
C LEU A 91 -10.01 2.62 -1.55
N THR A 92 -9.56 3.16 -2.67
CA THR A 92 -8.23 2.90 -3.21
C THR A 92 -7.54 4.23 -3.49
N CYS A 93 -6.42 4.51 -2.82
CA CYS A 93 -5.54 5.62 -3.19
C CYS A 93 -4.61 5.13 -4.30
N ALA A 94 -4.75 5.73 -5.49
CA ALA A 94 -4.01 5.36 -6.68
C ALA A 94 -3.34 6.58 -7.31
N ARG A 95 -2.19 6.38 -7.95
CA ARG A 95 -1.47 7.44 -8.66
C ARG A 95 -2.09 7.59 -10.04
N LEU A 96 -2.53 8.81 -10.35
CA LEU A 96 -2.99 9.19 -11.68
C LEU A 96 -1.78 9.28 -12.62
N LEU A 97 -1.78 8.48 -13.68
CA LEU A 97 -0.70 8.40 -14.66
C LEU A 97 -0.95 9.30 -15.87
N SER A 98 -2.20 9.39 -16.32
CA SER A 98 -2.57 10.23 -17.46
C SER A 98 -4.05 10.59 -17.42
N THR A 99 -4.37 11.71 -18.08
CA THR A 99 -5.73 12.20 -18.30
C THR A 99 -5.93 12.39 -19.81
N ALA A 100 -6.92 11.72 -20.40
CA ALA A 100 -7.25 11.83 -21.81
C ALA A 100 -8.77 11.95 -21.99
N GLY A 101 -9.26 13.19 -21.95
CA GLY A 101 -10.70 13.49 -21.94
C GLY A 101 -11.41 12.76 -20.79
N ARG A 102 -12.20 11.74 -21.13
CA ARG A 102 -12.97 10.93 -20.17
C ARG A 102 -12.19 9.75 -19.57
N ARG A 103 -10.96 9.50 -20.00
CA ARG A 103 -10.15 8.36 -19.57
C ARG A 103 -9.08 8.82 -18.57
N LEU A 104 -9.07 8.23 -17.39
CA LEU A 104 -8.07 8.47 -16.35
C LEU A 104 -7.31 7.18 -16.08
N SER A 105 -6.01 7.16 -16.40
CA SER A 105 -5.17 5.98 -16.21
C SER A 105 -4.56 5.99 -14.83
N PHE A 106 -4.67 4.90 -14.09
CA PHE A 106 -4.14 4.73 -12.74
C PHE A 106 -3.11 3.62 -12.69
N ASP A 107 -2.13 3.76 -11.79
CA ASP A 107 -1.07 2.76 -11.57
C ASP A 107 -1.63 1.42 -11.10
N GLN A 108 -2.59 1.44 -10.18
CA GLN A 108 -3.24 0.25 -9.70
C GLN A 108 -4.65 0.54 -9.15
N LEU A 109 -5.63 -0.29 -9.53
CA LEU A 109 -6.88 -0.45 -8.80
C LEU A 109 -7.09 -1.93 -8.48
N ASP A 110 -7.59 -2.21 -7.29
CA ASP A 110 -7.84 -3.55 -6.74
C ASP A 110 -9.29 -4.00 -6.93
N VAL A 111 -9.81 -3.76 -8.14
CA VAL A 111 -11.19 -4.12 -8.53
C VAL A 111 -11.21 -4.79 -9.90
N ILE A 112 -12.29 -5.53 -10.17
CA ILE A 112 -12.48 -6.20 -11.45
C ILE A 112 -12.89 -5.21 -12.55
N ASP A 113 -12.68 -5.61 -13.79
CA ASP A 113 -13.18 -4.93 -14.98
C ASP A 113 -14.71 -4.74 -14.92
N GLY A 114 -15.17 -3.60 -15.42
CA GLY A 114 -16.59 -3.23 -15.38
C GLY A 114 -17.07 -2.69 -14.04
N THR A 115 -16.21 -2.60 -13.02
CA THR A 115 -16.61 -2.10 -11.69
C THR A 115 -17.11 -0.64 -11.78
N PRO A 116 -18.31 -0.32 -11.26
CA PRO A 116 -18.82 1.05 -11.18
C PRO A 116 -17.96 1.95 -10.30
N VAL A 117 -17.63 3.14 -10.80
CA VAL A 117 -16.99 4.21 -10.02
C VAL A 117 -18.07 5.11 -9.43
N LEU A 118 -17.96 5.39 -8.15
CA LEU A 118 -18.87 6.23 -7.38
C LEU A 118 -18.33 7.64 -7.22
N ASP A 119 -17.03 7.78 -6.95
CA ASP A 119 -16.43 9.07 -6.63
C ASP A 119 -14.92 9.09 -6.88
N LEU A 120 -14.37 10.28 -7.09
CA LEU A 120 -12.96 10.58 -7.24
C LEU A 120 -12.62 11.78 -6.36
N LYS A 121 -11.67 11.63 -5.42
CA LYS A 121 -11.22 12.74 -4.57
C LYS A 121 -9.71 12.88 -4.60
N LEU A 122 -9.21 14.11 -4.69
CA LEU A 122 -7.78 14.36 -4.58
C LEU A 122 -7.28 13.89 -3.21
N TYR A 123 -6.22 13.08 -3.19
CA TYR A 123 -5.54 12.71 -1.96
C TYR A 123 -4.69 13.89 -1.47
N SER A 124 -4.87 14.26 -0.20
CA SER A 124 -4.08 15.30 0.47
C SER A 124 -3.31 14.69 1.63
N PRO A 125 -1.96 14.63 1.58
CA PRO A 125 -1.17 14.09 2.67
C PRO A 125 -1.44 14.73 4.03
N GLY A 126 -1.72 16.04 4.07
CA GLY A 126 -1.99 16.77 5.31
C GLY A 126 -3.37 16.49 5.92
N VAL A 127 -4.28 15.89 5.16
CA VAL A 127 -5.65 15.57 5.60
C VAL A 127 -5.86 14.07 5.76
N ASP A 128 -5.35 13.28 4.81
CA ASP A 128 -5.66 11.86 4.69
C ASP A 128 -4.64 10.94 5.39
N CYS A 129 -3.45 11.45 5.72
CA CYS A 129 -2.39 10.65 6.34
C CYS A 129 -2.39 10.85 7.86
N VAL A 130 -2.53 9.75 8.60
CA VAL A 130 -2.33 9.71 10.05
C VAL A 130 -1.12 8.81 10.35
N PRO A 131 0.09 9.36 10.48
CA PRO A 131 1.32 8.58 10.56
C PRO A 131 1.36 7.56 11.72
N ASN A 132 0.70 7.88 12.83
CA ASN A 132 0.71 7.08 14.07
C ASN A 132 -0.62 6.37 14.33
N ALA A 133 -1.43 6.13 13.28
CA ALA A 133 -2.67 5.38 13.43
C ALA A 133 -2.42 3.99 14.02
N LEU A 134 -3.27 3.58 14.98
CA LEU A 134 -3.20 2.26 15.59
C LEU A 134 -3.31 1.17 14.50
N ARG A 135 -2.35 0.26 14.48
CA ARG A 135 -2.37 -0.90 13.59
C ARG A 135 -2.84 -2.13 14.37
N PRO A 136 -3.68 -2.99 13.76
CA PRO A 136 -3.90 -4.33 14.29
C PRO A 136 -2.57 -5.08 14.37
N ASP A 137 -2.43 -5.95 15.36
CA ASP A 137 -1.32 -6.90 15.36
C ASP A 137 -1.40 -7.81 14.12
N TYR A 138 -0.38 -7.70 13.27
CA TYR A 138 -0.22 -8.47 12.07
C TYR A 138 0.81 -9.59 12.20
N ALA A 139 1.39 -9.83 13.38
CA ALA A 139 2.43 -10.84 13.59
C ALA A 139 1.99 -12.21 13.06
N ARG A 140 0.85 -12.72 13.55
CA ARG A 140 0.28 -13.99 13.07
C ARG A 140 -0.06 -13.97 11.58
N LYS A 141 -0.57 -12.84 11.07
CA LYS A 141 -0.87 -12.65 9.65
C LYS A 141 0.39 -12.77 8.79
N TYR A 142 1.49 -12.14 9.20
CA TYR A 142 2.74 -12.16 8.46
C TYR A 142 3.44 -13.51 8.59
N ALA A 143 3.38 -14.16 9.76
CA ALA A 143 3.91 -15.50 9.97
C ALA A 143 3.28 -16.53 9.00
N LEU A 144 1.97 -16.42 8.76
CA LEU A 144 1.25 -17.35 7.88
C LEU A 144 1.32 -16.99 6.38
N MET A 145 1.86 -15.82 6.03
CA MET A 145 1.91 -15.37 4.64
C MET A 145 3.17 -15.90 3.93
N PRO A 146 3.09 -16.47 2.72
CA PRO A 146 4.26 -16.85 1.93
C PRO A 146 5.17 -15.65 1.66
N ASP A 147 6.49 -15.88 1.59
CA ASP A 147 7.48 -14.82 1.37
C ASP A 147 7.23 -14.00 0.11
N ALA A 148 6.83 -14.63 -0.99
CA ALA A 148 6.50 -13.92 -2.23
C ALA A 148 5.38 -12.89 -2.02
N SER A 149 4.29 -13.29 -1.35
CA SER A 149 3.16 -12.41 -1.05
C SER A 149 3.52 -11.33 -0.03
N LEU A 150 4.30 -11.68 0.99
CA LEU A 150 4.73 -10.73 2.01
C LEU A 150 5.67 -9.67 1.43
N LYS A 151 6.61 -10.05 0.55
CA LYS A 151 7.49 -9.13 -0.19
C LYS A 151 6.69 -8.11 -1.00
N VAL A 152 5.66 -8.57 -1.73
CA VAL A 152 4.78 -7.68 -2.51
C VAL A 152 4.04 -6.70 -1.61
N MET A 153 3.52 -7.17 -0.46
CA MET A 153 2.84 -6.30 0.51
C MET A 153 3.78 -5.23 1.07
N LEU A 154 4.92 -5.65 1.63
CA LEU A 154 5.89 -4.75 2.27
C LEU A 154 6.45 -3.74 1.26
N GLY A 155 6.79 -4.19 0.05
CA GLY A 155 7.24 -3.31 -1.03
C GLY A 155 6.21 -2.27 -1.43
N THR A 156 4.92 -2.62 -1.40
CA THR A 156 3.82 -1.69 -1.70
C THR A 156 3.63 -0.66 -0.59
N VAL A 157 3.66 -1.08 0.68
CA VAL A 157 3.60 -0.17 1.83
C VAL A 157 4.75 0.83 1.78
N ALA A 158 5.99 0.35 1.57
CA ALA A 158 7.17 1.18 1.43
C ALA A 158 7.05 2.17 0.28
N ARG A 159 6.70 1.68 -0.93
CA ARG A 159 6.54 2.51 -2.14
C ARG A 159 5.50 3.62 -1.93
N ARG A 160 4.33 3.28 -1.36
CA ARG A 160 3.24 4.25 -1.12
C ARG A 160 3.69 5.35 -0.19
N ARG A 161 4.40 5.02 0.89
CA ARG A 161 4.89 6.03 1.83
C ARG A 161 5.96 6.95 1.22
N CYS A 162 6.82 6.42 0.33
CA CYS A 162 7.82 7.21 -0.41
C CYS A 162 7.24 7.98 -1.61
N GLY A 163 6.00 7.70 -2.02
CA GLY A 163 5.39 8.25 -3.24
C GLY A 163 5.98 7.73 -4.56
N ARG A 164 6.98 6.84 -4.53
CA ARG A 164 7.64 6.26 -5.71
C ARG A 164 8.38 4.97 -5.38
N ALA A 165 8.65 4.15 -6.39
CA ALA A 165 9.58 3.02 -6.25
C ALA A 165 11.01 3.56 -6.12
N SER A 166 11.74 3.14 -5.09
CA SER A 166 13.14 3.55 -4.89
C SER A 166 14.01 2.39 -4.39
N ARG A 167 15.32 2.61 -4.35
CA ARG A 167 16.25 1.66 -3.73
C ARG A 167 16.02 1.58 -2.21
N GLY A 168 15.82 2.72 -1.55
CA GLY A 168 15.49 2.78 -0.13
C GLY A 168 14.20 2.02 0.22
N ALA A 169 13.13 2.21 -0.56
CA ALA A 169 11.86 1.51 -0.35
C ALA A 169 12.01 -0.02 -0.49
N ARG A 170 12.77 -0.49 -1.48
CA ARG A 170 13.05 -1.93 -1.66
C ARG A 170 13.86 -2.50 -0.51
N ALA A 171 14.91 -1.81 -0.08
CA ALA A 171 15.75 -2.26 1.02
C ALA A 171 15.01 -2.23 2.38
N ALA A 172 14.13 -1.25 2.60
CA ALA A 172 13.28 -1.21 3.79
C ALA A 172 12.27 -2.38 3.82
N ALA A 173 11.67 -2.72 2.68
CA ALA A 173 10.77 -3.88 2.58
C ALA A 173 11.51 -5.20 2.83
N GLU A 174 12.73 -5.36 2.29
CA GLU A 174 13.59 -6.52 2.54
C GLU A 174 14.00 -6.60 4.02
N LEU A 175 14.38 -5.48 4.64
CA LEU A 175 14.69 -5.43 6.07
C LEU A 175 13.49 -5.84 6.92
N ALA A 176 12.29 -5.33 6.60
CA ALA A 176 11.06 -5.68 7.30
C ALA A 176 10.74 -7.18 7.17
N LEU A 177 10.93 -7.78 5.99
CA LEU A 177 10.76 -9.22 5.82
C LEU A 177 11.71 -10.02 6.73
N ARG A 178 13.01 -9.70 6.70
CA ARG A 178 14.01 -10.37 7.54
C ARG A 178 13.69 -10.23 9.02
N TYR A 179 13.29 -9.04 9.43
CA TYR A 179 12.85 -8.75 10.79
C TYR A 179 11.67 -9.64 11.20
N ILE A 180 10.60 -9.67 10.39
CA ILE A 180 9.42 -10.49 10.66
C ILE A 180 9.79 -11.96 10.79
N ARG A 181 10.61 -12.50 9.88
CA ARG A 181 10.98 -13.91 9.88
C ARG A 181 11.87 -14.30 11.06
N ALA A 182 12.76 -13.40 11.47
CA ALA A 182 13.68 -13.69 12.57
C ALA A 182 13.09 -13.44 13.96
N SER A 183 12.13 -12.51 14.09
CA SER A 183 11.53 -12.14 15.38
C SER A 183 10.15 -12.77 15.61
N GLY A 184 9.43 -13.13 14.55
CA GLY A 184 8.01 -13.48 14.60
C GLY A 184 7.08 -12.28 14.86
N LEU A 185 7.62 -11.06 14.95
CA LEU A 185 6.88 -9.84 15.29
C LEU A 185 6.49 -9.06 14.04
N ALA A 186 5.36 -8.35 14.12
CA ALA A 186 5.04 -7.32 13.14
C ALA A 186 5.98 -6.11 13.31
N PRO A 187 6.32 -5.39 12.23
CA PRO A 187 7.06 -4.13 12.35
C PRO A 187 6.27 -3.11 13.16
N ASP A 188 6.78 -2.77 14.34
CA ASP A 188 6.29 -1.68 15.19
C ASP A 188 7.46 -0.83 15.69
N GLY A 189 7.22 0.46 15.90
CA GLY A 189 8.24 1.41 16.35
C GLY A 189 8.51 1.38 17.86
N ARG A 190 7.65 0.72 18.64
CA ARG A 190 7.74 0.70 20.11
C ARG A 190 8.81 -0.27 20.59
N SER A 191 8.90 -1.41 19.91
CA SER A 191 9.79 -2.51 20.27
C SER A 191 11.13 -2.44 19.53
N ALA A 192 11.20 -1.65 18.45
CA ALA A 192 12.31 -1.65 17.51
C ALA A 192 12.99 -0.29 17.38
N ARG A 193 14.32 -0.26 17.62
CA ARG A 193 15.16 0.89 17.31
C ARG A 193 15.63 0.83 15.85
N LEU A 194 15.36 1.87 15.09
CA LEU A 194 15.72 1.98 13.67
C LEU A 194 16.89 2.93 13.48
N ALA A 195 17.82 2.57 12.59
CA ALA A 195 18.93 3.44 12.18
C ALA A 195 19.24 3.28 10.69
N THR A 196 19.75 4.34 10.06
CA THR A 196 20.16 4.30 8.64
C THR A 196 21.10 5.46 8.30
N ASN A 197 21.98 5.25 7.31
CA ASN A 197 22.72 6.31 6.62
C ASN A 197 22.09 6.67 5.26
N LEU A 198 20.85 6.23 4.99
CA LEU A 198 20.15 6.51 3.73
C LEU A 198 19.59 7.92 3.61
N ARG A 199 19.43 8.31 2.34
CA ARG A 199 18.65 9.47 1.89
C ARG A 199 17.16 9.35 2.30
N PRO A 200 16.36 10.44 2.19
CA PRO A 200 15.03 10.53 2.79
C PRO A 200 14.07 9.39 2.41
N ASP A 201 14.21 8.81 1.23
CA ASP A 201 13.34 7.74 0.75
C ASP A 201 13.42 6.47 1.61
N GLY A 202 14.60 6.07 2.11
CA GLY A 202 14.74 4.94 3.03
C GLY A 202 14.10 5.21 4.40
N VAL A 203 14.22 6.45 4.87
CA VAL A 203 13.64 6.92 6.15
C VAL A 203 12.11 6.92 6.07
N GLU A 204 11.53 7.50 5.02
CA GLU A 204 10.07 7.49 4.82
C GLU A 204 9.51 6.07 4.69
N ALA A 205 10.20 5.17 3.97
CA ALA A 205 9.78 3.78 3.85
C ALA A 205 9.71 3.08 5.23
N LEU A 206 10.72 3.30 6.07
CA LEU A 206 10.76 2.74 7.42
C LEU A 206 9.66 3.32 8.33
N HIS A 207 9.40 4.64 8.27
CA HIS A 207 8.24 5.22 8.96
C HIS A 207 6.93 4.55 8.52
N GLY A 208 6.77 4.31 7.21
CA GLY A 208 5.61 3.61 6.68
C GLY A 208 5.49 2.16 7.16
N LEU A 209 6.59 1.42 7.20
CA LEU A 209 6.58 0.01 7.57
C LEU A 209 6.43 -0.21 9.08
N PHE A 210 7.21 0.50 9.89
CA PHE A 210 7.27 0.29 11.35
C PHE A 210 6.33 1.22 12.14
N SER A 211 5.68 2.19 11.51
CA SER A 211 4.79 3.15 12.20
C SER A 211 5.50 3.93 13.32
N VAL A 212 6.79 4.22 13.12
CA VAL A 212 7.57 4.96 14.13
C VAL A 212 7.13 6.43 14.10
N PRO A 213 6.71 7.01 15.25
CA PRO A 213 6.47 8.43 15.36
C PRO A 213 7.69 9.24 14.92
N ALA A 214 7.47 10.40 14.28
CA ALA A 214 8.57 11.29 13.91
C ALA A 214 9.41 11.72 15.13
N SER A 215 8.77 11.79 16.32
CA SER A 215 9.38 12.16 17.60
C SER A 215 10.25 11.07 18.24
N GLU A 216 10.00 9.80 17.97
CA GLU A 216 10.81 8.66 18.47
C GLU A 216 11.86 8.23 17.42
N GLY A 217 12.21 9.15 16.52
CA GLY A 217 12.59 8.93 15.14
C GLY A 217 13.74 7.96 14.82
N ILE A 218 13.90 7.72 13.53
CA ILE A 218 14.95 6.86 12.97
C ILE A 218 16.30 7.55 13.15
N ARG A 219 17.25 6.92 13.85
CA ARG A 219 18.60 7.46 14.03
C ARG A 219 19.31 7.56 12.68
N ARG A 220 19.51 8.79 12.20
CA ARG A 220 20.30 9.05 11.00
C ARG A 220 21.78 9.04 11.34
N VAL A 221 22.56 8.24 10.62
CA VAL A 221 24.01 8.15 10.77
C VAL A 221 24.66 8.79 9.56
N CYS A 222 25.48 9.82 9.77
CA CYS A 222 26.29 10.42 8.72
C CYS A 222 27.64 9.71 8.70
N ASP A 223 27.77 8.69 7.84
CA ASP A 223 29.03 7.97 7.60
C ASP A 223 29.33 7.88 6.09
N ARG A 224 30.56 7.47 5.75
CA ARG A 224 30.96 7.18 4.36
C ARG A 224 30.74 5.70 3.98
N ALA A 225 30.02 4.94 4.81
CA ALA A 225 29.79 3.53 4.56
C ALA A 225 28.80 3.33 3.40
N ARG A 226 28.72 2.10 2.90
CA ARG A 226 27.69 1.74 1.90
C ARG A 226 26.30 2.01 2.49
N PRO A 227 25.30 2.45 1.70
CA PRO A 227 24.00 2.75 2.27
C PRO A 227 23.35 1.52 2.91
N TRP A 228 22.86 1.66 4.14
CA TRP A 228 22.34 0.56 4.97
C TRP A 228 21.11 0.96 5.78
N LEU A 229 20.28 0.00 6.13
CA LEU A 229 19.19 0.12 7.11
C LEU A 229 19.38 -0.91 8.21
N LYS A 230 19.12 -0.54 9.46
CA LYS A 230 19.23 -1.42 10.62
C LYS A 230 17.98 -1.33 11.47
N VAL A 231 17.55 -2.50 11.94
CA VAL A 231 16.55 -2.65 13.01
C VAL A 231 17.19 -3.38 14.18
N THR A 232 16.94 -2.92 15.40
CA THR A 232 17.48 -3.49 16.64
C THR A 232 16.34 -3.72 17.62
N VAL A 233 16.25 -4.93 18.17
CA VAL A 233 15.29 -5.31 19.24
C VAL A 233 16.06 -6.00 20.35
N GLY A 234 16.07 -5.41 21.55
CA GLY A 234 16.91 -5.87 22.66
C GLY A 234 18.38 -5.95 22.27
N LYS A 235 18.97 -7.16 22.34
CA LYS A 235 20.37 -7.45 21.95
C LYS A 235 20.53 -7.89 20.49
N LYS A 236 19.43 -8.12 19.74
CA LYS A 236 19.46 -8.61 18.35
C LYS A 236 19.40 -7.44 17.38
N SER A 237 20.10 -7.55 16.24
CA SER A 237 20.01 -6.56 15.18
C SER A 237 20.11 -7.17 13.79
N TRP A 238 19.41 -6.57 12.83
CA TRP A 238 19.38 -6.97 11.43
C TRP A 238 19.72 -5.77 10.56
N THR A 239 20.57 -5.99 9.56
CA THR A 239 21.03 -4.93 8.66
C THR A 239 20.83 -5.36 7.21
N VAL A 240 20.38 -4.43 6.37
CA VAL A 240 20.37 -4.58 4.90
C VAL A 240 21.24 -3.49 4.30
N SER A 241 22.28 -3.90 3.58
CA SER A 241 23.14 -3.00 2.81
C SER A 241 22.69 -2.96 1.35
N LEU A 242 22.65 -1.78 0.76
CA LEU A 242 22.37 -1.59 -0.66
C LEU A 242 23.63 -1.82 -1.47
N VAL A 243 23.55 -2.75 -2.43
CA VAL A 243 24.60 -2.92 -3.44
C VAL A 243 24.59 -1.68 -4.34
N SER A 244 25.77 -1.13 -4.64
CA SER A 244 25.92 -0.10 -5.67
C SER A 244 25.39 -0.63 -7.01
N ALA A 245 24.78 0.23 -7.82
CA ALA A 245 24.64 -0.12 -9.24
C ALA A 245 26.04 -0.39 -9.81
N PRO A 246 26.17 -1.22 -10.85
CA PRO A 246 27.38 -1.18 -11.66
C PRO A 246 27.65 0.29 -12.04
N ARG A 247 28.92 0.72 -11.96
CA ARG A 247 29.31 2.03 -12.51
C ARG A 247 28.78 2.07 -13.95
N PRO A 248 28.19 3.19 -14.41
CA PRO A 248 28.08 3.37 -15.85
C PRO A 248 29.48 3.13 -16.42
N LEU A 249 29.58 2.31 -17.47
CA LEU A 249 30.82 2.23 -18.23
C LEU A 249 31.15 3.68 -18.61
N SER A 250 32.37 4.11 -18.26
CA SER A 250 32.93 5.39 -18.71
C SER A 250 32.78 5.49 -20.24
N PRO A 251 32.62 6.71 -20.79
CA PRO A 251 32.20 6.93 -22.18
C PRO A 251 32.99 6.13 -23.22
#